data_AF-A0AAV5VR15-F1
#
_entry.id   AF-A0AAV5VR15-F1
#
_cell.length_a   1.000
_cell.length_b   1.000
_cell.length_c   1.000
_cell.angle_alpha   90.00
_cell.angle_beta   90.00
_cell.angle_gamma   90.00
#
_symmetry.space_group_name_H-M   'P 1'
#
loop_
_entity.id
_entity.type
_entity.pdbx_description
1 polymer ?
#
loop_
_entity_poly.entity_id
_entity_poly.type
_entity_poly.pdbx_seq_one_letter_code
_entity_poly.pdbx_strand_id
1 'polypeptide(L)'
;MLFFSAVLLLVLFFHMFHVLRSETKTSASTKRMIRRSLKVLFVQIVVPLSLIIVPGFILLTSAACECIPFEIGVSAYFVIPFHPIAHNLLLLFATPAYRRRIVTFVRRI
;
A
#
# COMPACT_ATOMS: atom_id res chain seq x y z
N MET A 1 -14.14 -0.68 14.06
CA MET A 1 -12.71 -1.03 13.97
C MET A 1 -12.05 -0.54 12.69
N LEU A 2 -12.56 -0.85 11.49
CA LEU A 2 -11.97 -0.41 10.21
C LEU A 2 -11.77 1.10 10.08
N PHE A 3 -12.75 1.91 10.51
CA PHE A 3 -12.63 3.37 10.50
C PHE A 3 -11.46 3.86 11.35
N PHE A 4 -11.31 3.34 12.57
CA PHE A 4 -10.21 3.68 13.46
C PHE A 4 -8.85 3.27 12.87
N SER A 5 -8.77 2.06 12.31
CA SER A 5 -7.56 1.59 11.62
C SER A 5 -7.20 2.47 10.42
N ALA A 6 -8.18 2.92 9.63
CA ALA A 6 -7.96 3.82 8.50
C ALA A 6 -7.44 5.19 8.95
N VAL A 7 -8.02 5.78 10.00
CA VAL A 7 -7.56 7.06 10.58
C VAL A 7 -6.13 6.93 11.08
N LEU A 8 -5.81 5.85 11.81
CA LEU A 8 -4.49 5.63 12.38
C LEU A 8 -3.41 5.46 11.29
N LEU A 9 -3.74 4.76 10.20
CA LEU A 9 -2.88 4.65 9.01
C LEU A 9 -2.63 6.02 8.35
N LEU A 10 -3.66 6.86 8.22
CA LEU A 10 -3.52 8.20 7.66
C LEU A 10 -2.64 9.09 8.54
N VAL A 11 -2.79 9.02 9.87
CA VAL A 11 -1.99 9.79 10.83
C VAL A 11 -0.51 9.38 10.78
N LEU A 12 -0.22 8.07 10.84
CA LEU A 12 1.16 7.57 10.74
C LEU A 12 1.83 7.99 9.42
N PHE A 13 1.07 7.95 8.32
CA PHE A 13 1.56 8.41 7.03
C PHE A 13 1.82 9.93 7.02
N PHE A 14 0.90 10.74 7.54
CA PHE A 14 1.06 12.19 7.58
C PHE A 14 2.26 12.59 8.44
N HIS A 15 2.43 11.93 9.58
CA HIS A 15 3.60 12.08 10.45
C HIS A 15 4.89 11.76 9.71
N MET A 16 4.95 10.62 9.01
CA MET A 16 6.16 10.24 8.28
C MET A 16 6.46 11.18 7.12
N PHE A 17 5.43 11.68 6.42
CA PHE A 17 5.57 12.70 5.38
C PHE A 17 6.07 14.03 5.94
N HIS A 18 5.53 14.44 7.08
CA HIS A 18 5.95 15.65 7.79
C HIS A 18 7.41 15.57 8.22
N VAL A 19 7.83 14.45 8.83
CA VAL A 19 9.23 14.19 9.20
C VAL A 19 10.14 14.22 7.96
N LEU A 20 9.73 13.60 6.84
CA LEU A 20 10.49 13.64 5.59
C LEU A 20 10.62 15.06 5.01
N ARG A 21 9.60 15.91 5.18
CA ARG A 21 9.59 17.29 4.70
C ARG A 21 10.40 18.22 5.61
N SER A 22 10.43 17.94 6.91
CA SER A 22 11.25 18.64 7.92
C SER A 22 12.75 18.53 7.62
N GLU A 23 13.19 17.42 7.01
CA GLU A 23 14.58 17.18 6.58
C GLU A 23 14.95 17.91 5.26
N THR A 24 14.56 19.18 5.11
CA THR A 24 14.63 19.93 3.84
C THR A 24 15.99 20.55 3.51
N LYS A 25 16.97 20.50 4.43
CA LYS A 25 18.35 20.99 4.21
C LYS A 25 19.27 19.97 3.53
N THR A 26 18.74 19.18 2.60
CA THR A 26 19.40 17.96 2.16
C THR A 26 19.84 17.97 0.69
N SER A 27 20.98 17.31 0.44
CA SER A 27 21.68 17.22 -0.86
C SER A 27 20.79 16.70 -2.00
N ALA A 28 21.20 16.92 -3.26
CA ALA A 28 20.50 16.40 -4.44
C ALA A 28 20.30 14.87 -4.43
N SER A 29 21.25 14.13 -3.84
CA SER A 29 21.17 12.69 -3.60
C SER A 29 20.00 12.34 -2.66
N THR A 30 19.90 13.03 -1.53
CA THR A 30 18.85 12.83 -0.54
C THR A 30 17.47 13.15 -1.09
N LYS A 31 17.32 14.24 -1.86
CA LYS A 31 16.05 14.57 -2.56
C LYS A 31 15.59 13.46 -3.51
N ARG A 32 16.52 12.79 -4.20
CA ARG A 32 16.20 11.67 -5.09
C ARG A 32 15.74 10.43 -4.30
N MET A 33 16.38 10.17 -3.17
CA MET A 33 15.98 9.11 -2.24
C MET A 33 14.59 9.37 -1.66
N ILE A 34 14.32 10.59 -1.19
CA ILE A 34 13.02 11.03 -0.67
C ILE A 34 11.91 10.84 -1.70
N ARG A 35 12.09 11.31 -2.95
CA ARG A 35 11.09 11.12 -4.02
C ARG A 35 10.80 9.65 -4.29
N ARG A 36 11.81 8.78 -4.19
CA ARG A 36 11.64 7.34 -4.38
C ARG A 36 10.84 6.74 -3.22
N SER A 37 11.19 7.07 -1.98
CA SER A 37 10.48 6.61 -0.78
C SER A 37 9.02 7.07 -0.79
N LEU A 38 8.75 8.32 -1.21
CA LEU A 38 7.38 8.83 -1.37
C LEU A 38 6.56 8.04 -2.40
N LYS A 39 7.17 7.64 -3.53
CA LYS A 39 6.49 6.77 -4.50
C LYS A 39 6.15 5.40 -3.90
N VAL A 40 7.10 4.78 -3.19
CA VAL A 40 6.87 3.50 -2.51
C VAL A 40 5.72 3.63 -1.51
N LEU A 41 5.77 4.69 -0.72
CA LEU A 41 4.80 4.93 0.34
C LEU A 41 3.39 5.22 -0.20
N PHE A 42 3.28 5.99 -1.28
CA PHE A 42 2.00 6.23 -1.94
C PHE A 42 1.37 4.92 -2.42
N VAL A 43 2.17 4.06 -3.04
CA VAL A 43 1.73 2.73 -3.47
C VAL A 43 1.33 1.85 -2.28
N GLN A 44 2.07 1.91 -1.17
CA GLN A 44 1.73 1.20 0.06
C GLN A 44 0.39 1.62 0.67
N ILE A 45 -0.13 2.81 0.37
CA ILE A 45 -1.48 3.23 0.77
C ILE A 45 -2.51 2.73 -0.25
N VAL A 46 -2.25 2.94 -1.53
CA VAL A 46 -3.23 2.64 -2.58
C VAL A 46 -3.60 1.16 -2.59
N VAL A 47 -2.63 0.27 -2.36
CA VAL A 47 -2.85 -1.20 -2.35
C VAL A 47 -3.83 -1.67 -1.26
N PRO A 48 -3.61 -1.41 0.05
CA PRO A 48 -4.58 -1.79 1.08
C PRO A 48 -5.90 -1.04 0.94
N LEU A 49 -5.90 0.20 0.46
CA LEU A 49 -7.13 0.95 0.28
C LEU A 49 -8.01 0.32 -0.81
N SER A 50 -7.42 -0.11 -1.92
CA SER A 50 -8.13 -0.75 -3.03
C SER A 50 -8.47 -2.23 -2.77
N LEU A 51 -7.59 -3.00 -2.12
CA LEU A 51 -7.75 -4.45 -1.96
C LEU A 51 -8.34 -4.88 -0.61
N ILE A 52 -8.39 -4.01 0.39
CA ILE A 52 -8.96 -4.33 1.72
C ILE A 52 -10.11 -3.38 2.05
N ILE A 53 -9.88 -2.07 2.02
CA ILE A 53 -10.88 -1.10 2.50
C ILE A 53 -12.12 -1.09 1.60
N VAL A 54 -11.95 -1.00 0.28
CA VAL A 54 -13.08 -1.00 -0.67
C VAL A 54 -13.87 -2.32 -0.61
N PRO A 55 -13.25 -3.52 -0.73
CA PRO A 55 -13.98 -4.78 -0.64
C PRO A 55 -14.63 -4.99 0.73
N GLY A 56 -13.95 -4.59 1.81
CA GLY A 56 -14.49 -4.67 3.17
C GLY A 56 -15.72 -3.77 3.37
N PHE A 57 -15.73 -2.57 2.76
CA PHE A 57 -16.89 -1.69 2.80
C PHE A 57 -18.07 -2.30 2.03
N ILE A 58 -17.83 -2.86 0.82
CA ILE A 58 -18.85 -3.56 0.04
C ILE A 58 -19.47 -4.71 0.85
N LEU A 59 -18.65 -5.53 1.50
CA LEU A 59 -19.12 -6.65 2.33
C LEU A 59 -19.92 -6.20 3.55
N LEU A 60 -19.51 -5.10 4.19
CA LEU A 60 -20.24 -4.53 5.33
C LEU A 60 -21.58 -3.94 4.91
N THR A 61 -21.62 -3.20 3.81
CA THR A 61 -22.86 -2.63 3.27
C THR A 61 -23.80 -3.74 2.78
N SER A 62 -23.28 -4.77 2.11
CA SER A 62 -24.09 -5.92 1.69
C SER A 62 -24.73 -6.62 2.87
N ALA A 63 -23.99 -6.79 3.98
CA ALA A 63 -24.51 -7.41 5.20
C ALA A 63 -25.51 -6.52 5.95
N ALA A 64 -25.42 -5.20 5.85
CA ALA A 64 -26.25 -4.28 6.62
C ALA A 64 -27.58 -3.91 5.93
N CYS A 65 -27.62 -3.93 4.59
CA CYS A 65 -28.68 -3.30 3.81
C CYS A 65 -29.33 -4.26 2.80
N GLU A 66 -28.76 -5.44 2.55
CA GLU A 66 -29.17 -6.40 1.50
C GLU A 66 -29.30 -5.79 0.08
N CYS A 67 -28.91 -4.52 -0.09
CA CYS A 67 -29.01 -3.77 -1.33
C CYS A 67 -27.91 -4.09 -2.34
N ILE A 68 -26.92 -4.89 -1.94
CA ILE A 68 -25.83 -5.35 -2.81
C ILE A 68 -26.05 -6.83 -3.12
N PRO A 69 -26.11 -7.21 -4.41
CA PRO A 69 -26.23 -8.60 -4.81
C PRO A 69 -25.13 -9.49 -4.23
N PHE A 70 -25.50 -10.73 -3.90
CA PHE A 70 -24.58 -11.73 -3.35
C PHE A 70 -23.32 -11.93 -4.22
N GLU A 71 -23.48 -11.92 -5.55
CA GLU A 71 -22.40 -12.08 -6.52
C GLU A 71 -21.29 -11.01 -6.36
N ILE A 72 -21.68 -9.77 -6.06
CA ILE A 72 -20.76 -8.66 -5.83
C ILE A 72 -20.04 -8.85 -4.49
N GLY A 73 -20.76 -9.30 -3.46
CA GLY A 73 -20.17 -9.64 -2.16
C GLY A 73 -19.12 -10.75 -2.25
N VAL A 74 -19.44 -11.85 -2.96
CA VAL A 74 -18.51 -12.96 -3.17
C VAL A 74 -17.27 -12.49 -3.94
N SER A 75 -17.46 -11.70 -4.99
CA SER A 75 -16.34 -11.13 -5.75
C SER A 75 -15.44 -10.25 -4.89
N ALA A 76 -16.01 -9.39 -4.05
CA ALA A 76 -15.25 -8.57 -3.10
C ALA A 76 -14.47 -9.42 -2.09
N TYR A 77 -15.07 -10.50 -1.57
CA TYR A 77 -14.40 -11.43 -0.67
C TYR A 77 -13.18 -12.10 -1.32
N PHE A 78 -13.28 -12.52 -2.58
CA PHE A 78 -12.17 -13.13 -3.33
C PHE A 78 -11.00 -12.18 -3.61
N VAL A 79 -11.23 -10.86 -3.63
CA VAL A 79 -10.18 -9.86 -3.89
C VAL A 79 -9.26 -9.67 -2.68
N ILE A 80 -9.78 -9.80 -1.46
CA ILE A 80 -9.04 -9.51 -0.22
C ILE A 80 -7.75 -10.33 -0.07
N PRO A 81 -7.72 -11.66 -0.34
CA PRO A 81 -6.51 -12.47 -0.27
C PRO A 81 -5.37 -12.05 -1.20
N PHE A 82 -5.65 -11.28 -2.26
CA PHE A 82 -4.61 -10.79 -3.17
C PHE A 82 -3.81 -9.61 -2.58
N HIS A 83 -4.29 -8.97 -1.52
CA HIS A 83 -3.58 -7.87 -0.86
C HIS A 83 -2.12 -8.19 -0.49
N PRO A 84 -1.81 -9.25 0.29
CA PRO A 84 -0.42 -9.57 0.65
C PRO A 84 0.46 -9.85 -0.58
N ILE A 85 -0.09 -10.46 -1.63
CA ILE A 85 0.64 -10.75 -2.87
C ILE A 85 1.00 -9.42 -3.57
N ALA A 86 0.00 -8.55 -3.79
CA ALA A 86 0.21 -7.26 -4.43
C ALA A 86 1.17 -6.37 -3.62
N HIS A 87 1.00 -6.32 -2.30
CA HIS A 87 1.84 -5.54 -1.41
C HIS A 87 3.30 -6.01 -1.44
N ASN A 88 3.53 -7.33 -1.38
CA ASN A 88 4.88 -7.91 -1.42
C ASN A 88 5.56 -7.71 -2.78
N LEU A 89 4.85 -7.89 -3.89
CA LEU A 89 5.39 -7.60 -5.22
C LEU A 89 5.78 -6.13 -5.36
N LEU A 90 4.94 -5.21 -4.91
CA LEU A 90 5.23 -3.78 -4.98
C LEU A 90 6.42 -3.38 -4.10
N LEU A 91 6.53 -3.95 -2.89
CA LEU A 91 7.72 -3.80 -2.05
C LEU A 91 8.98 -4.30 -2.76
N LEU A 92 8.93 -5.47 -3.40
CA LEU A 92 10.06 -6.04 -4.14
C LEU A 92 10.50 -5.15 -5.31
N PHE A 93 9.56 -4.62 -6.10
CA PHE A 93 9.87 -3.74 -7.23
C PHE A 93 10.35 -2.36 -6.79
N ALA A 94 9.76 -1.81 -5.73
CA ALA A 94 10.03 -0.45 -5.30
C ALA A 94 11.36 -0.33 -4.54
N THR A 95 11.72 -1.36 -3.76
CA THR A 95 12.91 -1.36 -2.91
C THR A 95 14.19 -1.64 -3.72
N PRO A 96 15.09 -0.65 -3.89
CA PRO A 96 16.31 -0.82 -4.71
C PRO A 96 17.23 -1.94 -4.24
N ALA A 97 17.26 -2.21 -2.93
CA ALA A 97 18.09 -3.26 -2.35
C ALA A 97 17.70 -4.64 -2.91
N TYR A 98 16.40 -4.90 -3.04
CA TYR A 98 15.89 -6.14 -3.62
C TYR A 98 16.16 -6.24 -5.11
N ARG A 99 15.95 -5.15 -5.86
CA ARG A 99 16.25 -5.12 -7.29
C ARG A 99 17.74 -5.37 -7.58
N ARG A 100 18.64 -4.83 -6.75
CA ARG A 100 20.08 -5.12 -6.85
C ARG A 100 20.37 -6.59 -6.53
N ARG A 101 19.77 -7.16 -5.48
CA ARG A 101 19.93 -8.60 -5.16
C ARG A 101 19.45 -9.52 -6.28
N ILE A 102 18.29 -9.25 -6.88
CA ILE A 102 17.76 -10.03 -8.00
C ILE A 102 18.70 -9.95 -9.20
N VAL A 103 19.17 -8.75 -9.57
CA VAL A 103 20.11 -8.60 -10.69
C VAL A 103 21.44 -9.31 -10.42
N THR A 104 21.96 -9.25 -9.18
CA THR A 104 23.19 -9.97 -8.80
C THR A 104 22.98 -11.49 -8.83
N PHE A 105 21.79 -11.97 -8.47
CA PHE A 105 21.46 -13.40 -8.49
C PHE A 105 21.28 -13.92 -9.93
N VAL A 106 20.56 -13.18 -10.78
CA VAL A 106 20.37 -13.52 -12.20
C VAL A 106 21.68 -13.46 -12.98
N ARG A 107 22.62 -12.56 -12.64
CA ARG A 107 23.96 -12.55 -13.25
C ARG A 107 24.87 -13.71 -12.80
N ARG A 108 24.49 -14.48 -11.78
CA ARG A 108 25.24 -15.63 -11.28
C ARG A 108 24.70 -16.98 -11.79
N ILE A 109 23.55 -16.97 -12.44
CA ILE A 109 22.99 -18.11 -13.20
C ILE A 109 23.52 -18.01 -14.63
#